data_AF-A0A953UU98-F1
#
_entry.id   AF-A0A953UU98-F1
#
_cell.length_a   1.000
_cell.length_b   1.000
_cell.length_c   1.000
_cell.angle_alpha   90.00
_cell.angle_beta   90.00
_cell.angle_gamma   90.00
#
_symmetry.space_group_name_H-M   'P 1'
#
loop_
_entity.id
_entity.type
_entity.pdbx_description
1 polymer ?
#
loop_
_entity_poly.entity_id
_entity_poly.type
_entity_poly.pdbx_seq_one_letter_code
_entity_poly.pdbx_strand_id
1 'polypeptide(L)'
;MPSSTSDVLVIGAGAAGLLCAVEAGKRGRRVVVLEHNREIGRKILISGGGRCNFTNLHTRPENFFSANPHFAKSALARYTPQDFVRLVERHQIPYHEKTLGQLFCDRSAHDITEMLEAECTAAGVRIITACPVRSVVSNSGFAVETGRVTWEAGSLVIATGGLSVPKIGATPFGYEVARQFGLRVLECRPALVPLTFGRQDQAKYGGLAGVSTEVVASAGGHPFREKMLFTHRGLSGPAILQASSYWNPGGFLDIDLLPGVDLVSLFRERRNGGDRSETRTIVSRFLPKRLADRWFELHTHVKPVAGVGDREIDAISRELHEWRIEPAGTEGFEKAEVTAGGVDTGELSSKTLEARGAPGLYFIGEVVDVTGQLGGFNFQWAWASGYSAGQYV
;
A
#
# COMPACT_ATOMS: atom_id res chain seq x y z
N MET A 1 38.45 -9.58 5.49
CA MET A 1 38.13 -8.31 4.80
C MET A 1 38.48 -7.15 5.73
N PRO A 2 38.77 -5.93 5.23
CA PRO A 2 38.90 -4.77 6.10
C PRO A 2 37.62 -4.57 6.94
N SER A 3 37.78 -4.18 8.21
CA SER A 3 36.68 -3.87 9.15
C SER A 3 36.47 -2.37 9.25
N SER A 4 35.23 -1.92 9.45
CA SER A 4 34.86 -0.53 9.68
C SER A 4 33.78 -0.45 10.76
N THR A 5 33.83 0.58 11.60
CA THR A 5 32.91 0.74 12.74
C THR A 5 31.90 1.86 12.51
N SER A 6 30.69 1.65 13.02
CA SER A 6 29.60 2.62 13.09
C SER A 6 28.87 2.45 14.41
N ASP A 7 28.10 3.44 14.83
CA ASP A 7 27.24 3.26 16.00
C ASP A 7 25.95 2.56 15.58
N VAL A 8 25.43 2.95 14.40
CA VAL A 8 24.18 2.45 13.81
C VAL A 8 24.42 2.07 12.36
N LEU A 9 24.01 0.85 12.01
CA LEU A 9 23.97 0.39 10.62
C LEU A 9 22.51 0.19 10.20
N VAL A 10 22.11 0.81 9.09
CA VAL A 10 20.78 0.68 8.50
C VAL A 10 20.88 -0.10 7.20
N ILE A 11 20.13 -1.19 7.05
CA ILE A 11 20.05 -1.96 5.80
C ILE A 11 18.78 -1.58 5.05
N GLY A 12 18.95 -0.94 3.90
CA GLY A 12 17.90 -0.43 3.02
C GLY A 12 17.80 1.11 3.05
N ALA A 13 18.08 1.75 1.91
CA ALA A 13 17.93 3.19 1.73
C ALA A 13 16.55 3.55 1.15
N GLY A 14 15.51 2.94 1.71
CA GLY A 14 14.11 3.27 1.43
C GLY A 14 13.58 4.36 2.36
N ALA A 15 12.28 4.62 2.28
CA ALA A 15 11.58 5.63 3.09
C ALA A 15 11.90 5.55 4.59
N ALA A 16 11.65 4.40 5.21
CA ALA A 16 11.87 4.20 6.64
C ALA A 16 13.36 4.29 7.02
N GLY A 17 14.23 3.67 6.22
CA GLY A 17 15.67 3.61 6.49
C GLY A 17 16.34 4.97 6.43
N LEU A 18 16.02 5.77 5.41
CA LEU A 18 16.56 7.12 5.26
C LEU A 18 16.13 8.02 6.42
N LEU A 19 14.84 8.04 6.77
CA LEU A 19 14.37 8.87 7.87
C LEU A 19 14.95 8.40 9.23
N CYS A 20 15.04 7.09 9.46
CA CYS A 20 15.71 6.56 10.65
C CYS A 20 17.16 7.04 10.75
N ALA A 21 17.89 7.03 9.62
CA ALA A 21 19.28 7.44 9.59
C ALA A 21 19.43 8.95 9.86
N VAL A 22 18.58 9.79 9.26
CA VAL A 22 18.51 11.23 9.53
C VAL A 22 18.35 11.49 11.03
N GLU A 23 17.36 10.87 11.65
CA GLU A 23 17.02 11.13 13.05
C GLU A 23 18.09 10.62 14.03
N ALA A 24 18.72 9.48 13.72
CA ALA A 24 19.87 9.00 14.48
C ALA A 24 21.11 9.92 14.31
N GLY A 25 21.37 10.40 13.09
CA GLY A 25 22.47 11.34 12.81
C GLY A 25 22.28 12.69 13.50
N LYS A 26 21.04 13.22 13.55
CA LYS A 26 20.69 14.43 14.32
C LYS A 26 20.99 14.31 15.82
N ARG A 27 21.02 13.07 16.35
CA ARG A 27 21.42 12.76 17.73
C ARG A 27 22.93 12.55 17.90
N GLY A 28 23.73 12.82 16.87
CA GLY A 28 25.19 12.70 16.89
C GLY A 28 25.72 11.28 16.72
N ARG A 29 24.87 10.33 16.30
CA ARG A 29 25.30 8.93 16.05
C ARG A 29 26.07 8.85 14.73
N ARG A 30 27.09 8.00 14.67
CA ARG A 30 27.77 7.65 13.41
C ARG A 30 26.95 6.60 12.66
N VAL A 31 26.18 7.05 11.67
CA VAL A 31 25.24 6.20 10.93
C VAL A 31 25.77 5.86 9.55
N VAL A 32 25.65 4.58 9.19
CA VAL A 32 25.88 4.09 7.82
C VAL A 32 24.62 3.45 7.28
N VAL A 33 24.22 3.80 6.07
CA VAL A 33 23.11 3.18 5.34
C VAL A 33 23.67 2.35 4.20
N LEU A 34 23.31 1.07 4.14
CA LEU A 34 23.69 0.15 3.07
C LEU A 34 22.51 -0.11 2.15
N GLU A 35 22.70 0.10 0.85
CA GLU A 35 21.70 -0.13 -0.19
C GLU A 35 22.28 -1.00 -1.29
N HIS A 36 21.56 -2.06 -1.69
CA HIS A 36 22.02 -2.99 -2.71
C HIS A 36 21.80 -2.44 -4.13
N ASN A 37 20.80 -1.58 -4.32
CA ASN A 37 20.57 -0.87 -5.57
C ASN A 37 21.61 0.23 -5.80
N ARG A 38 21.73 0.69 -7.06
CA ARG A 38 22.60 1.82 -7.41
C ARG A 38 22.04 3.17 -6.96
N GLU A 39 20.73 3.25 -6.78
CA GLU A 39 19.99 4.46 -6.41
C GLU A 39 19.20 4.18 -5.13
N ILE A 40 19.08 5.19 -4.27
CA ILE A 40 18.24 5.14 -3.08
C ILE A 40 16.76 5.32 -3.45
N GLY A 41 15.85 5.00 -2.53
CA GLY A 41 14.46 5.43 -2.62
C GLY A 41 13.69 4.91 -3.84
N ARG A 42 14.12 3.81 -4.49
CA ARG A 42 13.51 3.29 -5.74
C ARG A 42 11.98 3.16 -5.66
N LYS A 43 11.44 2.74 -4.51
CA LYS A 43 9.98 2.65 -4.29
C LYS A 43 9.30 4.02 -4.15
N ILE A 44 9.98 5.02 -3.57
CA ILE A 44 9.53 6.43 -3.55
C ILE A 44 9.40 6.92 -4.99
N LEU A 45 10.44 6.74 -5.81
CA LEU A 45 10.50 7.24 -7.18
C LEU A 45 9.37 6.76 -8.08
N ILE A 46 8.90 5.51 -7.92
CA ILE A 46 7.81 4.95 -8.71
C ILE A 46 6.41 5.18 -8.10
N SER A 47 6.34 5.65 -6.85
CA SER A 47 5.08 5.77 -6.13
C SER A 47 4.21 6.92 -6.61
N GLY A 48 2.88 6.78 -6.46
CA GLY A 48 1.93 7.82 -6.84
C GLY A 48 2.02 8.23 -8.31
N GLY A 49 2.40 7.30 -9.20
CA GLY A 49 2.63 7.60 -10.61
C GLY A 49 3.83 8.52 -10.86
N GLY A 50 4.86 8.45 -10.01
CA GLY A 50 6.06 9.28 -10.09
C GLY A 50 5.95 10.63 -9.39
N ARG A 51 4.84 10.88 -8.67
CA ARG A 51 4.60 12.11 -7.89
C ARG A 51 4.68 11.92 -6.37
N CYS A 52 4.84 10.68 -5.91
CA CYS A 52 4.87 10.29 -4.50
C CYS A 52 3.64 10.76 -3.69
N ASN A 53 2.72 9.83 -3.40
CA ASN A 53 1.68 10.05 -2.41
C ASN A 53 2.28 9.93 -1.01
N PHE A 54 2.94 10.97 -0.52
CA PHE A 54 3.92 10.85 0.57
C PHE A 54 3.30 10.74 1.96
N THR A 55 2.04 11.12 2.16
CA THR A 55 1.31 10.93 3.41
C THR A 55 -0.20 11.09 3.21
N ASN A 56 -0.98 10.85 4.26
CA ASN A 56 -2.41 11.15 4.31
C ASN A 56 -2.77 12.00 5.53
N LEU A 57 -3.48 13.12 5.33
CA LEU A 57 -3.95 14.01 6.40
C LEU A 57 -4.87 13.33 7.40
N HIS A 58 -5.53 12.25 7.01
CA HIS A 58 -6.46 11.49 7.83
C HIS A 58 -5.82 10.25 8.47
N THR A 59 -4.49 10.19 8.53
CA THR A 59 -3.80 9.04 9.13
C THR A 59 -4.24 8.80 10.56
N ARG A 60 -4.84 7.62 10.78
CA ARG A 60 -5.19 7.08 12.08
C ARG A 60 -4.83 5.60 12.15
N PRO A 61 -4.72 5.00 13.36
CA PRO A 61 -4.42 3.59 13.51
C PRO A 61 -5.37 2.65 12.74
N GLU A 62 -6.63 3.06 12.55
CA GLU A 62 -7.64 2.27 11.84
C GLU A 62 -7.39 2.17 10.33
N ASN A 63 -6.50 3.00 9.78
CA ASN A 63 -6.09 2.90 8.38
C ASN A 63 -5.01 1.83 8.14
N PHE A 64 -4.61 1.09 9.19
CA PHE A 64 -3.59 0.06 9.11
C PHE A 64 -4.15 -1.29 9.56
N PHE A 65 -3.72 -2.34 8.86
CA PHE A 65 -4.01 -3.73 9.18
C PHE A 65 -2.73 -4.40 9.70
N SER A 66 -2.90 -5.17 10.76
CA SER A 66 -1.85 -5.92 11.48
C SER A 66 -2.53 -7.00 12.31
N ALA A 67 -1.83 -8.10 12.59
CA ALA A 67 -2.27 -9.05 13.61
C ALA A 67 -2.37 -8.39 15.01
N ASN A 68 -1.66 -7.28 15.24
CA ASN A 68 -1.77 -6.44 16.43
C ASN A 68 -2.31 -5.04 16.08
N PRO A 69 -3.63 -4.80 16.23
CA PRO A 69 -4.26 -3.53 15.83
C PRO A 69 -3.85 -2.33 16.70
N HIS A 70 -3.04 -2.53 17.75
CA HIS A 70 -2.57 -1.45 18.63
C HIS A 70 -1.11 -1.09 18.43
N PHE A 71 -0.35 -1.88 17.66
CA PHE A 71 1.09 -1.71 17.53
C PHE A 71 1.49 -0.34 16.97
N ALA A 72 0.86 0.07 15.86
CA ALA A 72 1.22 1.29 15.14
C ALA A 72 0.87 2.59 15.90
N LYS A 73 -0.05 2.54 16.89
CA LYS A 73 -0.57 3.71 17.60
C LYS A 73 0.53 4.60 18.17
N SER A 74 1.53 3.98 18.81
CA SER A 74 2.60 4.70 19.49
C SER A 74 3.51 5.46 18.53
N ALA A 75 3.88 4.84 17.40
CA ALA A 75 4.71 5.48 16.38
C ALA A 75 3.96 6.60 15.66
N LEU A 76 2.72 6.34 15.23
CA LEU A 76 1.89 7.31 14.50
C LEU A 76 1.56 8.55 15.33
N ALA A 77 1.46 8.42 16.66
CA ALA A 77 1.24 9.56 17.54
C ALA A 77 2.51 10.42 17.75
N ARG A 78 3.70 9.84 17.62
CA ARG A 78 4.98 10.55 17.79
C ARG A 78 5.48 11.25 16.53
N TYR A 79 5.06 10.78 15.36
CA TYR A 79 5.41 11.36 14.08
C TYR A 79 4.19 11.34 13.17
N THR A 80 3.53 12.49 13.13
CA THR A 80 2.25 12.72 12.46
C THR A 80 2.45 13.07 10.99
N PRO A 81 1.38 13.05 10.16
CA PRO A 81 1.46 13.58 8.79
C PRO A 81 2.00 15.02 8.75
N GLN A 82 1.59 15.85 9.71
CA GLN A 82 2.03 17.24 9.80
C GLN A 82 3.52 17.39 10.09
N ASP A 83 4.16 16.44 10.80
CA ASP A 83 5.61 16.44 11.00
C ASP A 83 6.35 16.27 9.67
N PHE A 84 5.90 15.34 8.83
CA PHE A 84 6.50 15.13 7.50
C PHE A 84 6.19 16.29 6.56
N VAL A 85 4.96 16.83 6.59
CA VAL A 85 4.59 18.01 5.79
C VAL A 85 5.50 19.20 6.12
N ARG A 86 5.78 19.47 7.40
CA ARG A 86 6.72 20.54 7.79
C ARG A 86 8.13 20.33 7.22
N LEU A 87 8.57 19.08 7.06
CA LEU A 87 9.85 18.79 6.42
C LEU A 87 9.81 19.10 4.92
N VAL A 88 8.75 18.69 4.23
CA VAL A 88 8.50 19.01 2.81
C VAL A 88 8.44 20.52 2.58
N GLU A 89 7.73 21.26 3.42
CA GLU A 89 7.61 22.73 3.36
C GLU A 89 8.96 23.43 3.61
N ARG A 90 9.77 22.93 4.55
CA ARG A 90 11.12 23.46 4.83
C ARG A 90 12.04 23.38 3.62
N HIS A 91 11.90 22.33 2.83
CA HIS A 91 12.64 22.13 1.58
C HIS A 91 11.94 22.78 0.38
N GLN A 92 10.88 23.57 0.61
CA GLN A 92 10.14 24.32 -0.40
C GLN A 92 9.63 23.44 -1.55
N ILE A 93 9.24 22.21 -1.23
CA ILE A 93 8.68 21.26 -2.19
C ILE A 93 7.19 21.57 -2.34
N PRO A 94 6.72 21.96 -3.54
CA PRO A 94 5.30 22.22 -3.77
C PRO A 94 4.51 20.90 -3.79
N TYR A 95 3.35 20.90 -3.15
CA TYR A 95 2.46 19.76 -3.06
C TYR A 95 0.99 20.22 -3.01
N HIS A 96 0.08 19.31 -3.34
CA HIS A 96 -1.35 19.51 -3.20
C HIS A 96 -2.03 18.30 -2.54
N GLU A 97 -3.18 18.56 -1.94
CA GLU A 97 -4.12 17.50 -1.61
C GLU A 97 -4.89 17.11 -2.88
N LYS A 98 -4.96 15.80 -3.16
CA LYS A 98 -5.78 15.26 -4.24
C LYS A 98 -7.21 14.99 -3.77
N THR A 99 -7.44 13.80 -3.24
CA THR A 99 -8.75 13.36 -2.73
C THR A 99 -8.51 12.60 -1.44
N LEU A 100 -9.45 12.67 -0.49
CA LEU A 100 -9.42 11.86 0.74
C LEU A 100 -8.12 12.07 1.54
N GLY A 101 -7.62 13.30 1.64
CA GLY A 101 -6.43 13.65 2.43
C GLY A 101 -5.08 13.22 1.82
N GLN A 102 -5.06 12.68 0.60
CA GLN A 102 -3.83 12.22 -0.05
C GLN A 102 -2.96 13.39 -0.50
N LEU A 103 -1.70 13.44 -0.06
CA LEU A 103 -0.77 14.51 -0.44
C LEU A 103 0.26 14.03 -1.47
N PHE A 104 0.36 14.76 -2.57
CA PHE A 104 1.26 14.46 -3.69
C PHE A 104 2.19 15.62 -3.98
N CYS A 105 3.43 15.34 -4.38
CA CYS A 105 4.31 16.36 -4.90
C CYS A 105 3.79 16.89 -6.25
N ASP A 106 3.92 18.18 -6.49
CA ASP A 106 3.49 18.80 -7.74
C ASP A 106 4.46 18.46 -8.89
N ARG A 107 5.76 18.45 -8.58
CA ARG A 107 6.83 18.22 -9.55
C ARG A 107 7.10 16.73 -9.74
N SER A 108 7.76 16.09 -8.77
CA SER A 108 8.20 14.69 -8.89
C SER A 108 8.43 14.06 -7.52
N ALA A 109 8.35 12.73 -7.47
CA ALA A 109 8.82 11.93 -6.35
C ALA A 109 10.33 12.10 -6.06
N HIS A 110 11.11 12.57 -7.05
CA HIS A 110 12.54 12.87 -6.87
C HIS A 110 12.77 13.93 -5.77
N ASP A 111 11.87 14.90 -5.66
CA ASP A 111 11.94 15.95 -4.63
C ASP A 111 12.04 15.34 -3.21
N ILE A 112 11.28 14.27 -2.95
CA ILE A 112 11.30 13.58 -1.64
C ILE A 112 12.61 12.83 -1.43
N THR A 113 13.13 12.16 -2.46
CA THR A 113 14.41 11.44 -2.34
C THR A 113 15.59 12.40 -2.17
N GLU A 114 15.62 13.51 -2.90
CA GLU A 114 16.65 14.54 -2.80
C GLU A 114 16.61 15.24 -1.44
N MET A 115 15.40 15.54 -0.93
CA MET A 115 15.20 16.06 0.43
C MET A 115 15.79 15.12 1.48
N LEU A 116 15.49 13.81 1.40
CA LEU A 116 15.99 12.83 2.37
C LEU A 116 17.52 12.65 2.27
N GLU A 117 18.08 12.70 1.06
CA GLU A 117 19.53 12.67 0.86
C GLU A 117 20.23 13.91 1.44
N ALA A 118 19.64 15.10 1.25
CA ALA A 118 20.12 16.34 1.82
C ALA A 118 20.07 16.33 3.36
N GLU A 119 18.98 15.84 3.95
CA GLU A 119 18.85 15.67 5.41
C GLU A 119 19.87 14.66 5.95
N CYS A 120 20.10 13.54 5.24
CA CYS A 120 21.15 12.57 5.60
C CYS A 120 22.54 13.22 5.60
N THR A 121 22.85 13.98 4.54
CA THR A 121 24.12 14.69 4.40
C THR A 121 24.32 15.70 5.53
N ALA A 122 23.28 16.51 5.84
CA ALA A 122 23.31 17.48 6.94
C ALA A 122 23.46 16.81 8.32
N ALA A 123 22.93 15.60 8.50
CA ALA A 123 23.05 14.80 9.71
C ALA A 123 24.35 13.97 9.79
N GLY A 124 25.27 14.09 8.82
CA GLY A 124 26.53 13.35 8.79
C GLY A 124 26.37 11.85 8.50
N VAL A 125 25.25 11.44 7.92
CA VAL A 125 24.97 10.04 7.55
C VAL A 125 25.76 9.66 6.30
N ARG A 126 26.40 8.48 6.33
CA ARG A 126 27.06 7.91 5.16
C ARG A 126 26.16 6.90 4.46
N ILE A 127 25.80 7.18 3.21
CA ILE A 127 25.03 6.25 2.36
C ILE A 127 25.98 5.51 1.41
N ILE A 128 25.85 4.19 1.31
CA ILE A 128 26.64 3.34 0.42
C ILE A 128 25.70 2.50 -0.45
N THR A 129 25.58 2.87 -1.72
CA THR A 129 24.80 2.15 -2.73
C THR A 129 25.62 1.06 -3.42
N ALA A 130 24.96 0.22 -4.22
CA ALA A 130 25.53 -0.95 -4.88
C ALA A 130 26.28 -1.89 -3.90
N CYS A 131 25.75 -2.00 -2.68
CA CYS A 131 26.37 -2.67 -1.55
C CYS A 131 25.41 -3.73 -0.97
N PRO A 132 25.28 -4.89 -1.63
CA PRO A 132 24.47 -5.97 -1.08
C PRO A 132 25.12 -6.52 0.20
N VAL A 133 24.28 -6.72 1.21
CA VAL A 133 24.64 -7.42 2.45
C VAL A 133 24.63 -8.92 2.19
N ARG A 134 25.65 -9.62 2.67
CA ARG A 134 25.82 -11.07 2.49
C ARG A 134 25.47 -11.86 3.73
N SER A 135 25.87 -11.37 4.89
CA SER A 135 25.62 -12.05 6.17
C SER A 135 25.52 -11.03 7.29
N VAL A 136 24.78 -11.40 8.33
CA VAL A 136 24.63 -10.65 9.57
C VAL A 136 24.94 -11.62 10.70
N VAL A 137 25.81 -11.26 11.62
CA VAL A 137 26.16 -12.07 12.80
C VAL A 137 26.10 -11.19 14.04
N SER A 138 25.62 -11.74 15.15
CA SER A 138 25.69 -11.06 16.45
C SER A 138 26.95 -11.45 17.19
N ASN A 139 27.71 -10.45 17.64
CA ASN A 139 28.93 -10.59 18.44
C ASN A 139 29.15 -9.33 19.30
N SER A 140 28.62 -9.29 20.53
CA SER A 140 28.64 -8.09 21.40
C SER A 140 28.05 -6.80 20.78
N GLY A 141 27.29 -6.97 19.69
CA GLY A 141 26.88 -5.99 18.69
C GLY A 141 26.56 -6.76 17.40
N PHE A 142 26.65 -6.11 16.25
CA PHE A 142 26.39 -6.72 14.94
C PHE A 142 27.58 -6.58 14.02
N ALA A 143 27.98 -7.69 13.39
CA ALA A 143 28.91 -7.71 12.28
C ALA A 143 28.15 -8.00 10.99
N VAL A 144 28.24 -7.10 10.01
CA VAL A 144 27.53 -7.18 8.74
C VAL A 144 28.55 -7.25 7.61
N GLU A 145 28.58 -8.39 6.93
CA GLU A 145 29.49 -8.60 5.81
C GLU A 145 28.87 -8.07 4.52
N THR A 146 29.65 -7.27 3.81
CA THR A 146 29.37 -6.88 2.42
C THR A 146 30.44 -7.48 1.52
N GLY A 147 30.30 -7.36 0.20
CA GLY A 147 31.35 -7.84 -0.73
C GLY A 147 32.71 -7.13 -0.63
N ARG A 148 32.85 -6.09 0.20
CA ARG A 148 34.06 -5.24 0.26
C ARG A 148 34.60 -5.05 1.68
N VAL A 149 33.71 -4.88 2.66
CA VAL A 149 34.00 -4.47 4.04
C VAL A 149 33.08 -5.22 4.99
N THR A 150 33.59 -5.56 6.18
CA THR A 150 32.75 -5.96 7.31
C THR A 150 32.47 -4.74 8.17
N TRP A 151 31.19 -4.47 8.43
CA TRP A 151 30.75 -3.37 9.29
C TRP A 151 30.43 -3.87 10.67
N GLU A 152 30.99 -3.25 11.70
CA GLU A 152 30.65 -3.49 13.09
C GLU A 152 29.78 -2.34 13.62
N ALA A 153 28.66 -2.67 14.27
CA ALA A 153 27.71 -1.70 14.80
C ALA A 153 27.11 -2.14 16.13
N GLY A 154 26.83 -1.18 17.02
CA GLY A 154 26.11 -1.43 18.26
C GLY A 154 24.61 -1.63 18.04
N SER A 155 24.05 -0.99 17.01
CA SER A 155 22.66 -1.16 16.60
C SER A 155 22.54 -1.45 15.10
N LEU A 156 21.64 -2.36 14.77
CA LEU A 156 21.32 -2.78 13.41
C LEU A 156 19.84 -2.55 13.13
N VAL A 157 19.55 -1.78 12.08
CA VAL A 157 18.18 -1.47 11.65
C VAL A 157 17.91 -2.14 10.31
N ILE A 158 16.89 -3.00 10.28
CA ILE A 158 16.39 -3.65 9.08
C ILE A 158 15.24 -2.82 8.51
N ALA A 159 15.50 -2.16 7.38
CA ALA A 159 14.57 -1.27 6.67
C ALA A 159 14.42 -1.69 5.19
N THR A 160 14.48 -3.00 4.92
CA THR A 160 14.58 -3.56 3.57
C THR A 160 13.27 -3.60 2.79
N GLY A 161 12.15 -3.18 3.40
CA GLY A 161 10.83 -3.19 2.79
C GLY A 161 10.25 -4.61 2.64
N GLY A 162 9.25 -4.70 1.77
CA GLY A 162 8.51 -5.94 1.50
C GLY A 162 8.97 -6.72 0.26
N LEU A 163 8.09 -7.58 -0.27
CA LEU A 163 8.28 -8.41 -1.46
C LEU A 163 7.70 -7.79 -2.75
N SER A 164 6.88 -6.74 -2.62
CA SER A 164 6.21 -6.09 -3.74
C SER A 164 7.20 -5.45 -4.72
N VAL A 165 6.92 -5.58 -6.02
CA VAL A 165 7.70 -5.05 -7.14
C VAL A 165 9.18 -5.53 -7.13
N PRO A 166 9.46 -6.85 -7.26
CA PRO A 166 10.83 -7.38 -7.25
C PRO A 166 11.79 -6.72 -8.27
N LYS A 167 11.26 -6.25 -9.40
CA LYS A 167 12.01 -5.56 -10.46
C LYS A 167 12.73 -4.29 -9.99
N ILE A 168 12.36 -3.72 -8.84
CA ILE A 168 13.04 -2.57 -8.24
C ILE A 168 13.92 -2.91 -7.02
N GLY A 169 14.21 -4.21 -6.80
CA GLY A 169 15.10 -4.66 -5.74
C GLY A 169 14.40 -5.11 -4.46
N ALA A 170 13.11 -5.42 -4.48
CA ALA A 170 12.46 -6.04 -3.34
C ALA A 170 13.00 -7.47 -3.12
N THR A 171 13.38 -7.80 -1.88
CA THR A 171 13.98 -9.10 -1.50
C THR A 171 13.43 -9.57 -0.16
N PRO A 172 13.49 -10.88 0.15
CA PRO A 172 13.05 -11.41 1.44
C PRO A 172 14.04 -11.18 2.59
N PHE A 173 15.16 -10.45 2.37
CA PHE A 173 16.30 -10.37 3.28
C PHE A 173 15.90 -10.02 4.73
N GLY A 174 15.03 -9.03 4.92
CA GLY A 174 14.61 -8.65 6.27
C GLY A 174 13.88 -9.76 7.03
N TYR A 175 13.11 -10.59 6.32
CA TYR A 175 12.44 -11.76 6.92
C TYR A 175 13.41 -12.90 7.21
N GLU A 176 14.46 -13.06 6.39
CA GLU A 176 15.52 -14.03 6.63
C GLU A 176 16.31 -13.66 7.88
N VAL A 177 16.67 -12.38 8.04
CA VAL A 177 17.30 -11.86 9.26
C VAL A 177 16.39 -12.07 10.47
N ALA A 178 15.10 -11.74 10.38
CA ALA A 178 14.17 -11.97 11.48
C ALA A 178 14.15 -13.44 11.93
N ARG A 179 14.02 -14.38 10.99
CA ARG A 179 14.05 -15.82 11.29
C ARG A 179 15.39 -16.27 11.87
N GLN A 180 16.51 -15.74 11.36
CA GLN A 180 17.84 -16.05 11.87
C GLN A 180 17.98 -15.69 13.37
N PHE A 181 17.37 -14.58 13.78
CA PHE A 181 17.36 -14.12 15.17
C PHE A 181 16.19 -14.68 16.00
N GLY A 182 15.46 -15.67 15.46
CA GLY A 182 14.39 -16.37 16.17
C GLY A 182 13.06 -15.61 16.26
N LEU A 183 12.89 -14.50 15.53
CA LEU A 183 11.62 -13.78 15.50
C LEU A 183 10.62 -14.49 14.58
N ARG A 184 9.36 -14.48 14.98
CA ARG A 184 8.27 -14.93 14.13
C ARG A 184 8.04 -13.98 12.95
N VAL A 185 7.81 -14.56 11.78
CA VAL A 185 7.40 -13.85 10.56
C VAL A 185 6.04 -14.41 10.14
N LEU A 186 5.04 -13.54 10.06
CA LEU A 186 3.70 -13.87 9.58
C LEU A 186 3.70 -14.05 8.06
N GLU A 187 2.71 -14.81 7.56
CA GLU A 187 2.60 -15.11 6.13
C GLU A 187 2.54 -13.83 5.30
N CYS A 188 3.51 -13.67 4.40
CA CYS A 188 3.60 -12.53 3.51
C CYS A 188 2.74 -12.75 2.28
N ARG A 189 1.81 -11.83 2.00
CA ARG A 189 0.92 -11.91 0.83
C ARG A 189 0.85 -10.58 0.06
N PRO A 190 0.56 -10.62 -1.25
CA PRO A 190 0.26 -9.44 -2.04
C PRO A 190 -0.93 -8.66 -1.46
N ALA A 191 -0.78 -7.35 -1.28
CA ALA A 191 -1.86 -6.45 -0.84
C ALA A 191 -1.85 -5.17 -1.68
N LEU A 192 -3.00 -4.47 -1.70
CA LEU A 192 -3.24 -3.38 -2.66
C LEU A 192 -2.91 -3.83 -4.08
N VAL A 193 -3.54 -4.93 -4.51
CA VAL A 193 -3.19 -5.68 -5.72
C VAL A 193 -4.44 -5.89 -6.58
N PRO A 194 -4.33 -5.85 -7.92
CA PRO A 194 -5.46 -6.22 -8.77
C PRO A 194 -5.88 -7.69 -8.56
N LEU A 195 -7.17 -7.94 -8.69
CA LEU A 195 -7.79 -9.26 -8.55
C LEU A 195 -8.09 -9.84 -9.94
N THR A 196 -7.86 -11.13 -10.13
CA THR A 196 -8.01 -11.80 -11.44
C THR A 196 -9.36 -12.51 -11.55
N PHE A 197 -9.93 -12.53 -12.76
CA PHE A 197 -11.14 -13.29 -13.03
C PHE A 197 -10.87 -14.78 -13.17
N GLY A 198 -11.84 -15.60 -12.73
CA GLY A 198 -11.97 -16.98 -13.18
C GLY A 198 -12.39 -17.07 -14.64
N ARG A 199 -12.33 -18.27 -15.26
CA ARG A 199 -12.64 -18.46 -16.68
C ARG A 199 -14.03 -17.93 -17.07
N GLN A 200 -15.03 -18.15 -16.22
CA GLN A 200 -16.41 -17.73 -16.49
C GLN A 200 -16.54 -16.20 -16.53
N ASP A 201 -16.01 -15.52 -15.51
CA ASP A 201 -16.07 -14.05 -15.45
C ASP A 201 -15.17 -13.39 -16.48
N GLN A 202 -14.05 -14.03 -16.85
CA GLN A 202 -13.22 -13.56 -17.96
C GLN A 202 -14.00 -13.59 -19.29
N ALA A 203 -14.79 -14.62 -19.55
CA ALA A 203 -15.65 -14.68 -20.74
C ALA A 203 -16.78 -13.64 -20.71
N LYS A 204 -17.33 -13.37 -19.52
CA LYS A 204 -18.37 -12.35 -19.33
C LYS A 204 -17.81 -10.94 -19.48
N TYR A 205 -16.72 -10.60 -18.81
CA TYR A 205 -16.30 -9.21 -18.60
C TYR A 205 -14.96 -8.85 -19.23
N GLY A 206 -14.19 -9.79 -19.77
CA GLY A 206 -12.85 -9.54 -20.33
C GLY A 206 -12.83 -8.52 -21.48
N GLY A 207 -13.93 -8.39 -22.23
CA GLY A 207 -14.11 -7.39 -23.28
C GLY A 207 -14.29 -5.94 -22.76
N LEU A 208 -14.36 -5.74 -21.44
CA LEU A 208 -14.52 -4.43 -20.81
C LEU A 208 -13.19 -3.77 -20.41
N ALA A 209 -12.04 -4.36 -20.76
CA ALA A 209 -10.74 -3.76 -20.45
C ALA A 209 -10.69 -2.26 -20.82
N GLY A 210 -10.19 -1.46 -19.85
CA GLY A 210 -10.12 0.00 -19.94
C GLY A 210 -11.38 0.74 -19.45
N VAL A 211 -12.50 0.06 -19.22
CA VAL A 211 -13.69 0.68 -18.64
C VAL A 211 -13.49 0.91 -17.14
N SER A 212 -13.79 2.12 -16.68
CA SER A 212 -13.70 2.51 -15.26
C SER A 212 -14.97 3.22 -14.82
N THR A 213 -15.41 2.95 -13.58
CA THR A 213 -16.57 3.57 -12.94
C THR A 213 -16.37 3.60 -11.43
N GLU A 214 -16.99 4.57 -10.76
CA GLU A 214 -17.08 4.55 -9.29
C GLU A 214 -17.99 3.40 -8.85
N VAL A 215 -17.56 2.67 -7.82
CA VAL A 215 -18.29 1.56 -7.19
C VAL A 215 -18.11 1.62 -5.69
N VAL A 216 -18.88 0.82 -4.95
CA VAL A 216 -18.45 0.34 -3.63
C VAL A 216 -18.01 -1.11 -3.78
N ALA A 217 -16.72 -1.38 -3.55
CA ALA A 217 -16.18 -2.74 -3.52
C ALA A 217 -15.96 -3.18 -2.07
N SER A 218 -16.36 -4.41 -1.73
CA SER A 218 -16.24 -4.96 -0.38
C SER A 218 -15.67 -6.36 -0.40
N ALA A 219 -14.73 -6.62 0.50
CA ALA A 219 -14.23 -7.96 0.80
C ALA A 219 -14.07 -8.10 2.33
N GLY A 220 -14.41 -9.26 2.86
CA GLY A 220 -14.34 -9.51 4.31
C GLY A 220 -15.22 -8.56 5.15
N GLY A 221 -16.27 -7.97 4.55
CA GLY A 221 -17.15 -7.00 5.21
C GLY A 221 -16.63 -5.55 5.25
N HIS A 222 -15.55 -5.24 4.53
CA HIS A 222 -14.96 -3.90 4.50
C HIS A 222 -15.24 -3.20 3.16
N PRO A 223 -16.13 -2.18 3.12
CA PRO A 223 -16.49 -1.48 1.90
C PRO A 223 -15.55 -0.31 1.58
N PHE A 224 -15.27 -0.11 0.29
CA PHE A 224 -14.45 0.98 -0.24
C PHE A 224 -15.13 1.62 -1.45
N ARG A 225 -15.51 2.90 -1.33
CA ARG A 225 -16.08 3.70 -2.42
C ARG A 225 -14.98 4.41 -3.21
N GLU A 226 -14.73 3.96 -4.44
CA GLU A 226 -13.84 4.62 -5.39
C GLU A 226 -14.00 3.99 -6.79
N LYS A 227 -13.20 4.42 -7.76
CA LYS A 227 -13.07 3.85 -9.08
C LYS A 227 -12.59 2.41 -9.01
N MET A 228 -13.34 1.57 -9.72
CA MET A 228 -12.91 0.28 -10.23
C MET A 228 -12.48 0.45 -11.70
N LEU A 229 -11.57 -0.41 -12.14
CA LEU A 229 -11.09 -0.50 -13.51
C LEU A 229 -11.13 -1.96 -13.96
N PHE A 230 -11.80 -2.24 -15.09
CA PHE A 230 -11.66 -3.52 -15.77
C PHE A 230 -10.31 -3.59 -16.48
N THR A 231 -9.57 -4.69 -16.25
CA THR A 231 -8.30 -4.98 -16.92
C THR A 231 -8.48 -6.17 -17.86
N HIS A 232 -7.43 -6.50 -18.62
CA HIS A 232 -7.42 -7.72 -19.43
C HIS A 232 -7.48 -9.00 -18.60
N ARG A 233 -7.12 -8.96 -17.30
CA ARG A 233 -7.03 -10.14 -16.44
C ARG A 233 -8.11 -10.19 -15.36
N GLY A 234 -8.81 -9.09 -15.10
CA GLY A 234 -9.68 -8.96 -13.94
C GLY A 234 -10.05 -7.53 -13.61
N LEU A 235 -9.95 -7.19 -12.32
CA LEU A 235 -10.35 -5.92 -11.74
C LEU A 235 -9.17 -5.24 -11.04
N SER A 236 -9.11 -3.91 -11.19
CA SER A 236 -8.14 -3.02 -10.56
C SER A 236 -8.84 -1.71 -10.19
N GLY A 237 -8.07 -0.64 -9.98
CA GLY A 237 -8.56 0.65 -9.52
C GLY A 237 -8.63 0.72 -7.99
N PRO A 238 -8.60 1.94 -7.41
CA PRO A 238 -8.46 2.14 -5.97
C PRO A 238 -9.45 1.35 -5.10
N ALA A 239 -10.72 1.20 -5.51
CA ALA A 239 -11.69 0.42 -4.75
C ALA A 239 -11.28 -1.05 -4.63
N ILE A 240 -10.81 -1.64 -5.72
CA ILE A 240 -10.40 -3.05 -5.79
C ILE A 240 -9.07 -3.25 -5.07
N LEU A 241 -8.11 -2.34 -5.24
CA LEU A 241 -6.84 -2.41 -4.53
C LEU A 241 -7.08 -2.39 -3.01
N GLN A 242 -7.93 -1.48 -2.50
CA GLN A 242 -8.29 -1.45 -1.09
C GLN A 242 -8.95 -2.76 -0.62
N ALA A 243 -9.98 -3.22 -1.33
CA ALA A 243 -10.69 -4.45 -1.00
C ALA A 243 -9.78 -5.69 -1.04
N SER A 244 -8.80 -5.73 -1.95
CA SER A 244 -7.86 -6.87 -2.08
C SER A 244 -7.08 -7.16 -0.80
N SER A 245 -6.83 -6.15 0.04
CA SER A 245 -6.13 -6.33 1.31
C SER A 245 -6.96 -7.12 2.34
N TYR A 246 -8.28 -7.16 2.20
CA TYR A 246 -9.22 -7.89 3.06
C TYR A 246 -9.74 -9.17 2.42
N TRP A 247 -9.45 -9.38 1.14
CA TRP A 247 -9.81 -10.60 0.41
C TRP A 247 -8.82 -11.73 0.72
N ASN A 248 -9.35 -12.95 0.85
CA ASN A 248 -8.59 -14.18 1.00
C ASN A 248 -8.95 -15.15 -0.14
N PRO A 249 -8.03 -16.05 -0.56
CA PRO A 249 -8.31 -17.07 -1.56
C PRO A 249 -9.59 -17.87 -1.27
N GLY A 250 -10.45 -18.06 -2.28
CA GLY A 250 -11.77 -18.67 -2.15
C GLY A 250 -12.85 -17.76 -1.55
N GLY A 251 -12.50 -16.52 -1.19
CA GLY A 251 -13.44 -15.50 -0.75
C GLY A 251 -14.13 -14.79 -1.91
N PHE A 252 -15.19 -14.04 -1.59
CA PHE A 252 -15.94 -13.25 -2.54
C PHE A 252 -15.57 -11.77 -2.49
N LEU A 253 -15.81 -11.10 -3.60
CA LEU A 253 -15.77 -9.66 -3.76
C LEU A 253 -17.20 -9.21 -4.11
N ASP A 254 -17.79 -8.39 -3.25
CA ASP A 254 -19.12 -7.80 -3.47
C ASP A 254 -18.95 -6.38 -4.02
N ILE A 255 -19.70 -6.05 -5.07
CA ILE A 255 -19.59 -4.78 -5.78
C ILE A 255 -20.97 -4.18 -5.97
N ASP A 256 -21.16 -2.97 -5.45
CA ASP A 256 -22.27 -2.10 -5.81
C ASP A 256 -21.82 -1.20 -6.96
N LEU A 257 -22.39 -1.41 -8.15
CA LEU A 257 -22.07 -0.65 -9.36
C LEU A 257 -22.75 0.73 -9.39
N LEU A 258 -23.77 0.95 -8.57
CA LEU A 258 -24.58 2.16 -8.59
C LEU A 258 -24.65 2.80 -7.19
N PRO A 259 -23.51 3.06 -6.52
CA PRO A 259 -23.51 3.49 -5.14
C PRO A 259 -24.20 4.84 -4.96
N GLY A 260 -25.27 4.84 -4.14
CA GLY A 260 -26.07 6.02 -3.86
C GLY A 260 -27.20 6.30 -4.86
N VAL A 261 -27.48 5.38 -5.79
CA VAL A 261 -28.64 5.46 -6.69
C VAL A 261 -29.73 4.50 -6.19
N ASP A 262 -30.92 5.00 -5.92
CA ASP A 262 -32.10 4.16 -5.70
C ASP A 262 -32.74 3.82 -7.06
N LEU A 263 -32.27 2.72 -7.67
CA LEU A 263 -32.71 2.33 -9.00
C LEU A 263 -34.19 1.93 -9.03
N VAL A 264 -34.71 1.35 -7.94
CA VAL A 264 -36.10 0.94 -7.82
C VAL A 264 -37.02 2.15 -7.89
N SER A 265 -36.76 3.15 -7.05
CA SER A 265 -37.55 4.39 -7.04
C SER A 265 -37.44 5.12 -8.37
N LEU A 266 -36.23 5.20 -8.94
CA LEU A 266 -36.00 5.83 -10.25
C LEU A 266 -36.81 5.15 -11.37
N PHE A 267 -36.79 3.82 -11.45
CA PHE A 267 -37.53 3.10 -12.48
C PHE A 267 -39.05 3.23 -12.29
N ARG A 268 -39.54 3.19 -11.05
CA ARG A 268 -40.97 3.39 -10.76
C ARG A 268 -41.43 4.81 -11.13
N GLU A 269 -40.65 5.84 -10.80
CA GLU A 269 -40.95 7.22 -11.15
C GLU A 269 -41.03 7.39 -12.68
N ARG A 270 -40.01 6.90 -13.41
CA ARG A 270 -39.94 6.92 -14.87
C ARG A 270 -41.12 6.21 -15.52
N ARG A 271 -41.43 5.00 -15.04
CA ARG A 271 -42.55 4.18 -15.53
C ARG A 271 -43.88 4.90 -15.33
N ASN A 272 -44.12 5.45 -14.14
CA ASN A 272 -45.37 6.14 -13.79
C ASN A 272 -45.51 7.48 -14.53
N GLY A 273 -44.40 8.14 -14.84
CA GLY A 273 -44.35 9.34 -15.69
C GLY A 273 -44.52 9.07 -17.18
N GLY A 274 -44.69 7.82 -17.60
CA GLY A 274 -44.88 7.44 -19.00
C GLY A 274 -43.59 7.47 -19.86
N ASP A 275 -42.41 7.43 -19.23
CA ASP A 275 -41.12 7.36 -19.94
C ASP A 275 -41.07 6.09 -20.81
N ARG A 276 -40.70 6.26 -22.08
CA ARG A 276 -40.56 5.18 -23.06
C ARG A 276 -39.10 4.77 -23.30
N SER A 277 -38.16 5.38 -22.57
CA SER A 277 -36.74 5.02 -22.61
C SER A 277 -36.53 3.55 -22.21
N GLU A 278 -35.54 2.92 -22.84
CA GLU A 278 -35.10 1.60 -22.44
C GLU A 278 -34.45 1.63 -21.05
N THR A 279 -34.62 0.57 -20.27
CA THR A 279 -33.94 0.37 -18.97
C THR A 279 -32.42 0.61 -19.05
N ARG A 280 -31.77 0.06 -20.07
CA ARG A 280 -30.35 0.25 -20.36
C ARG A 280 -29.98 1.73 -20.60
N THR A 281 -30.83 2.49 -21.28
CA THR A 281 -30.61 3.93 -21.51
C THR A 281 -30.68 4.72 -20.21
N ILE A 282 -31.55 4.32 -19.27
CA ILE A 282 -31.63 4.92 -17.95
C ILE A 282 -30.37 4.60 -17.14
N VAL A 283 -29.95 3.34 -17.10
CA VAL A 283 -28.73 2.89 -16.38
C VAL A 283 -27.45 3.49 -16.97
N SER A 284 -27.38 3.64 -18.29
CA SER A 284 -26.24 4.29 -18.99
C SER A 284 -26.02 5.76 -18.60
N ARG A 285 -26.92 6.38 -17.82
CA ARG A 285 -26.70 7.71 -17.24
C ARG A 285 -25.77 7.68 -16.03
N PHE A 286 -25.61 6.51 -15.41
CA PHE A 286 -24.82 6.29 -14.20
C PHE A 286 -23.62 5.38 -14.44
N LEU A 287 -23.69 4.50 -15.45
CA LEU A 287 -22.59 3.62 -15.84
C LEU A 287 -22.01 3.97 -17.20
N PRO A 288 -20.70 3.68 -17.43
CA PRO A 288 -20.13 3.73 -18.76
C PRO A 288 -20.95 2.87 -19.73
N LYS A 289 -21.27 3.44 -20.91
CA LYS A 289 -22.12 2.78 -21.92
C LYS A 289 -21.69 1.34 -22.22
N ARG A 290 -20.40 1.07 -22.40
CA ARG A 290 -19.88 -0.30 -22.66
C ARG A 290 -20.21 -1.29 -21.54
N LEU A 291 -20.15 -0.84 -20.28
CA LEU A 291 -20.51 -1.67 -19.14
C LEU A 291 -22.02 -1.88 -19.06
N ALA A 292 -22.82 -0.82 -19.22
CA ALA A 292 -24.28 -0.95 -19.24
C ALA A 292 -24.76 -1.87 -20.38
N ASP A 293 -24.23 -1.71 -21.59
CA ASP A 293 -24.53 -2.55 -22.75
C ASP A 293 -24.22 -4.02 -22.45
N ARG A 294 -23.02 -4.30 -21.93
CA ARG A 294 -22.60 -5.67 -21.60
C ARG A 294 -23.40 -6.26 -20.43
N TRP A 295 -23.76 -5.44 -19.45
CA TRP A 295 -24.56 -5.87 -18.30
C TRP A 295 -25.95 -6.33 -18.74
N PHE A 296 -26.62 -5.51 -19.56
CA PHE A 296 -27.92 -5.83 -20.14
C PHE A 296 -27.87 -6.92 -21.21
N GLU A 297 -26.70 -7.29 -21.73
CA GLU A 297 -26.56 -8.48 -22.58
C GLU A 297 -26.52 -9.77 -21.76
N LEU A 298 -25.86 -9.72 -20.59
CA LEU A 298 -25.56 -10.91 -19.80
C LEU A 298 -26.66 -11.28 -18.80
N HIS A 299 -27.33 -10.30 -18.21
CA HIS A 299 -28.15 -10.53 -17.01
C HIS A 299 -29.64 -10.30 -17.22
N THR A 300 -30.04 -9.49 -18.21
CA THR A 300 -31.45 -9.14 -18.42
C THR A 300 -31.73 -8.83 -19.89
N HIS A 301 -32.94 -8.40 -20.24
CA HIS A 301 -33.29 -7.95 -21.58
C HIS A 301 -33.58 -6.46 -21.62
N VAL A 302 -33.18 -5.81 -22.71
CA VAL A 302 -33.48 -4.40 -22.94
C VAL A 302 -34.94 -4.24 -23.34
N LYS A 303 -35.69 -3.43 -22.59
CA LYS A 303 -37.06 -3.05 -22.93
C LYS A 303 -37.44 -1.68 -22.38
N PRO A 304 -38.51 -1.05 -22.92
CA PRO A 304 -39.01 0.22 -22.39
C PRO A 304 -39.39 0.10 -20.91
N VAL A 305 -39.00 1.08 -20.10
CA VAL A 305 -39.28 1.09 -18.65
C VAL A 305 -40.78 1.00 -18.34
N ALA A 306 -41.62 1.56 -19.22
CA ALA A 306 -43.08 1.43 -19.20
C ALA A 306 -43.59 -0.02 -19.12
N GLY A 307 -42.83 -0.98 -19.68
CA GLY A 307 -43.17 -2.41 -19.72
C GLY A 307 -42.45 -3.30 -18.70
N VAL A 308 -41.79 -2.70 -17.70
CA VAL A 308 -41.04 -3.43 -16.66
C VAL A 308 -41.89 -3.53 -15.40
N GLY A 309 -42.17 -4.77 -14.97
CA GLY A 309 -42.94 -5.03 -13.75
C GLY A 309 -42.10 -4.83 -12.48
N ASP A 310 -42.75 -4.63 -11.33
CA ASP A 310 -42.03 -4.34 -10.06
C ASP A 310 -41.00 -5.42 -9.68
N ARG A 311 -41.35 -6.71 -9.85
CA ARG A 311 -40.41 -7.81 -9.56
C ARG A 311 -39.14 -7.76 -10.41
N GLU A 312 -39.25 -7.27 -11.63
CA GLU A 312 -38.13 -7.16 -12.55
C GLU A 312 -37.31 -5.90 -12.30
N ILE A 313 -37.96 -4.80 -11.91
CA ILE A 313 -37.26 -3.61 -11.37
C ILE A 313 -36.40 -4.02 -10.17
N ASP A 314 -36.99 -4.74 -9.21
CA ASP A 314 -36.28 -5.20 -8.01
C ASP A 314 -35.12 -6.16 -8.37
N ALA A 315 -35.31 -7.05 -9.36
CA ALA A 315 -34.26 -7.96 -9.82
C ALA A 315 -33.09 -7.21 -10.49
N ILE A 316 -33.36 -6.29 -11.41
CA ILE A 316 -32.34 -5.47 -12.09
C ILE A 316 -31.56 -4.64 -11.06
N SER A 317 -32.28 -4.04 -10.12
CA SER A 317 -31.67 -3.28 -9.02
C SER A 317 -30.74 -4.15 -8.20
N ARG A 318 -31.21 -5.32 -7.74
CA ARG A 318 -30.39 -6.24 -6.95
C ARG A 318 -29.13 -6.67 -7.70
N GLU A 319 -29.24 -7.05 -8.96
CA GLU A 319 -28.07 -7.48 -9.76
C GLU A 319 -26.99 -6.38 -9.86
N LEU A 320 -27.39 -5.12 -10.03
CA LEU A 320 -26.46 -3.99 -10.14
C LEU A 320 -25.85 -3.57 -8.80
N HIS A 321 -26.58 -3.70 -7.70
CA HIS A 321 -26.11 -3.33 -6.35
C HIS A 321 -25.41 -4.46 -5.60
N GLU A 322 -25.67 -5.71 -5.96
CA GLU A 322 -25.15 -6.91 -5.29
C GLU A 322 -24.34 -7.78 -6.27
N TRP A 323 -23.50 -7.15 -7.11
CA TRP A 323 -22.64 -7.89 -8.03
C TRP A 323 -21.55 -8.63 -7.27
N ARG A 324 -21.70 -9.95 -7.17
CA ARG A 324 -20.74 -10.81 -6.48
C ARG A 324 -19.84 -11.56 -7.45
N ILE A 325 -18.55 -11.56 -7.16
CA ILE A 325 -17.50 -12.25 -7.92
C ILE A 325 -16.69 -13.12 -6.97
N GLU A 326 -16.22 -14.26 -7.45
CA GLU A 326 -15.18 -15.05 -6.80
C GLU A 326 -13.87 -14.89 -7.60
N PRO A 327 -12.97 -13.97 -7.19
CA PRO A 327 -11.69 -13.81 -7.86
C PRO A 327 -10.90 -15.13 -7.87
N ALA A 328 -10.26 -15.43 -9.00
CA ALA A 328 -9.40 -16.62 -9.11
C ALA A 328 -8.10 -16.47 -8.33
N GLY A 329 -7.69 -15.23 -8.05
CA GLY A 329 -6.44 -14.91 -7.37
C GLY A 329 -6.12 -13.43 -7.44
N THR A 330 -4.86 -13.11 -7.16
CA THR A 330 -4.30 -11.78 -7.31
C THR A 330 -3.32 -11.75 -8.49
N GLU A 331 -2.97 -10.55 -8.95
CA GLU A 331 -1.90 -10.36 -9.93
C GLU A 331 -0.48 -10.54 -9.35
N GLY A 332 -0.36 -10.89 -8.07
CA GLY A 332 0.91 -11.24 -7.41
C GLY A 332 1.79 -10.04 -7.04
N PHE A 333 2.95 -10.33 -6.46
CA PHE A 333 3.90 -9.31 -5.98
C PHE A 333 4.46 -8.41 -7.08
N GLU A 334 4.46 -8.82 -8.35
CA GLU A 334 4.87 -7.94 -9.45
C GLU A 334 3.95 -6.74 -9.63
N LYS A 335 2.70 -6.83 -9.16
CA LYS A 335 1.65 -5.83 -9.35
C LYS A 335 1.08 -5.28 -8.04
N ALA A 336 1.37 -5.93 -6.92
CA ALA A 336 1.03 -5.43 -5.60
C ALA A 336 1.76 -4.13 -5.30
N GLU A 337 1.07 -3.18 -4.67
CA GLU A 337 1.72 -1.96 -4.19
C GLU A 337 2.50 -2.21 -2.89
N VAL A 338 2.03 -3.16 -2.07
CA VAL A 338 2.62 -3.50 -0.77
C VAL A 338 2.52 -4.99 -0.45
N THR A 339 3.27 -5.37 0.59
CA THR A 339 3.23 -6.69 1.23
C THR A 339 2.42 -6.58 2.50
N ALA A 340 1.43 -7.47 2.68
CA ALA A 340 0.78 -7.70 3.97
C ALA A 340 1.44 -8.87 4.70
N GLY A 341 1.42 -8.83 6.04
CA GLY A 341 2.24 -9.72 6.88
C GLY A 341 3.63 -9.14 7.11
N GLY A 342 4.58 -9.98 7.51
CA GLY A 342 5.95 -9.56 7.81
C GLY A 342 6.38 -9.95 9.22
N VAL A 343 7.39 -9.27 9.78
CA VAL A 343 7.87 -9.53 11.14
C VAL A 343 6.72 -9.29 12.12
N ASP A 344 6.44 -10.30 12.95
CA ASP A 344 5.34 -10.28 13.92
C ASP A 344 5.56 -9.12 14.90
N THR A 345 4.58 -8.24 14.98
CA THR A 345 4.61 -7.06 15.85
C THR A 345 4.60 -7.42 17.34
N GLY A 346 4.22 -8.64 17.70
CA GLY A 346 4.39 -9.18 19.06
C GLY A 346 5.85 -9.31 19.49
N GLU A 347 6.76 -9.52 18.52
CA GLU A 347 8.21 -9.66 18.77
C GLU A 347 8.92 -8.32 18.94
N LEU A 348 8.22 -7.21 18.68
CA LEU A 348 8.80 -5.88 18.65
C LEU A 348 8.26 -5.00 19.78
N SER A 349 9.08 -4.05 20.22
CA SER A 349 8.64 -2.93 21.05
C SER A 349 7.81 -1.95 20.21
N SER A 350 6.56 -1.67 20.61
CA SER A 350 5.73 -0.67 19.93
C SER A 350 6.26 0.76 20.09
N LYS A 351 7.11 1.01 21.10
CA LYS A 351 7.73 2.31 21.36
C LYS A 351 9.02 2.51 20.57
N THR A 352 9.87 1.50 20.48
CA THR A 352 11.24 1.63 19.96
C THR A 352 11.46 0.91 18.64
N LEU A 353 10.59 -0.05 18.29
CA LEU A 353 10.72 -0.96 17.14
C LEU A 353 11.90 -1.94 17.27
N GLU A 354 12.50 -2.03 18.45
CA GLU A 354 13.53 -3.00 18.81
C GLU A 354 12.93 -4.40 18.98
N ALA A 355 13.68 -5.41 18.52
CA ALA A 355 13.38 -6.81 18.71
C ALA A 355 13.55 -7.21 20.18
N ARG A 356 12.50 -7.79 20.78
CA ARG A 356 12.51 -8.20 22.19
C ARG A 356 13.53 -9.29 22.49
N GLY A 357 13.74 -10.21 21.53
CA GLY A 357 14.68 -11.32 21.65
C GLY A 357 16.11 -11.02 21.19
N ALA A 358 16.36 -9.82 20.64
CA ALA A 358 17.67 -9.44 20.09
C ALA A 358 17.94 -7.95 20.33
N PRO A 359 18.47 -7.57 21.51
CA PRO A 359 18.81 -6.18 21.81
C PRO A 359 19.73 -5.57 20.77
N GLY A 360 19.44 -4.32 20.39
CA GLY A 360 20.14 -3.59 19.33
C GLY A 360 19.68 -3.92 17.91
N LEU A 361 18.79 -4.90 17.70
CA LEU A 361 18.19 -5.20 16.39
C LEU A 361 16.82 -4.54 16.24
N TYR A 362 16.59 -3.80 15.16
CA TYR A 362 15.36 -3.06 14.91
C TYR A 362 14.76 -3.41 13.56
N PHE A 363 13.42 -3.37 13.46
CA PHE A 363 12.69 -3.59 12.20
C PHE A 363 11.71 -2.44 11.96
N ILE A 364 11.80 -1.78 10.80
CA ILE A 364 11.00 -0.60 10.48
C ILE A 364 10.46 -0.62 9.04
N GLY A 365 9.37 0.11 8.81
CA GLY A 365 8.69 0.16 7.51
C GLY A 365 7.95 -1.14 7.18
N GLU A 366 7.85 -1.44 5.88
CA GLU A 366 7.01 -2.53 5.33
C GLU A 366 7.50 -3.95 5.66
N VAL A 367 8.72 -4.10 6.22
CA VAL A 367 9.20 -5.42 6.68
C VAL A 367 8.41 -5.91 7.92
N VAL A 368 7.77 -4.99 8.64
CA VAL A 368 6.96 -5.27 9.83
C VAL A 368 5.52 -5.56 9.40
N ASP A 369 4.81 -6.43 10.14
CA ASP A 369 3.37 -6.68 9.99
C ASP A 369 2.51 -5.45 10.36
N VAL A 370 2.64 -4.40 9.57
CA VAL A 370 1.82 -3.18 9.59
C VAL A 370 1.69 -2.73 8.15
N THR A 371 0.49 -2.87 7.60
CA THR A 371 0.20 -2.51 6.21
C THR A 371 -0.90 -1.47 6.21
N GLY A 372 -0.65 -0.33 5.55
CA GLY A 372 -1.62 0.74 5.41
C GLY A 372 -2.58 0.51 4.25
N GLN A 373 -3.74 1.15 4.34
CA GLN A 373 -4.64 1.38 3.21
C GLN A 373 -3.91 2.10 2.06
N LEU A 374 -4.50 2.05 0.87
CA LEU A 374 -4.09 2.92 -0.24
C LEU A 374 -4.30 4.38 0.13
N GLY A 375 -3.37 5.24 -0.27
CA GLY A 375 -3.54 6.69 -0.12
C GLY A 375 -2.47 7.41 0.71
N GLY A 376 -1.24 6.90 0.75
CA GLY A 376 -0.12 7.53 1.46
C GLY A 376 0.13 7.02 2.88
N PHE A 377 -0.76 6.18 3.41
CA PHE A 377 -0.63 5.59 4.74
C PHE A 377 0.63 4.73 4.90
N ASN A 378 1.00 3.94 3.89
CA ASN A 378 2.21 3.10 3.93
C ASN A 378 3.50 3.93 4.04
N PHE A 379 3.57 5.08 3.36
CA PHE A 379 4.67 6.01 3.57
C PHE A 379 4.62 6.63 4.95
N GLN A 380 3.44 7.03 5.43
CA GLN A 380 3.31 7.56 6.79
C GLN A 380 3.77 6.56 7.87
N TRP A 381 3.49 5.26 7.69
CA TRP A 381 4.06 4.22 8.55
C TRP A 381 5.58 4.13 8.44
N ALA A 382 6.12 4.17 7.22
CA ALA A 382 7.57 4.18 7.01
C ALA A 382 8.23 5.36 7.73
N TRP A 383 7.65 6.56 7.65
CA TRP A 383 8.14 7.73 8.37
C TRP A 383 8.03 7.55 9.88
N ALA A 384 6.86 7.16 10.38
CA ALA A 384 6.63 7.08 11.81
C ALA A 384 7.47 6.00 12.50
N SER A 385 7.63 4.84 11.87
CA SER A 385 8.50 3.76 12.35
C SER A 385 9.98 4.14 12.25
N GLY A 386 10.40 4.76 11.14
CA GLY A 386 11.77 5.24 10.95
C GLY A 386 12.16 6.30 11.96
N TYR A 387 11.33 7.35 12.14
CA TYR A 387 11.52 8.35 13.18
C TYR A 387 11.62 7.69 14.56
N SER A 388 10.68 6.81 14.89
CA SER A 388 10.63 6.17 16.20
C SER A 388 11.90 5.40 16.52
N ALA A 389 12.38 4.52 15.63
CA ALA A 389 13.64 3.80 15.84
C ALA A 389 14.84 4.76 15.91
N GLY A 390 14.87 5.78 15.03
CA GLY A 390 15.89 6.83 14.99
C GLY A 390 16.09 7.58 16.31
N GLN A 391 15.06 7.63 17.17
CA GLN A 391 15.14 8.23 18.51
C GLN A 391 15.78 7.34 19.58
N TYR A 392 16.02 6.05 19.32
CA TYR A 392 16.61 5.11 20.28
C TYR A 392 17.95 4.53 19.85
N VAL A 393 18.13 4.30 18.53
CA VAL A 393 19.36 3.70 17.98
C VAL A 393 20.61 4.51 18.24
#